data_AF-A0A660NP36-F1
#
_entry.id   AF-A0A660NP36-F1
#
_cell.length_a   1.000
_cell.length_b   1.000
_cell.length_c   1.000
_cell.angle_alpha   90.00
_cell.angle_beta   90.00
_cell.angle_gamma   90.00
#
_symmetry.space_group_name_H-M   'P 1'
#
loop_
_entity.id
_entity.type
_entity.pdbx_description
1 polymer ?
#
loop_
_entity_poly.entity_id
_entity_poly.type
_entity_poly.pdbx_seq_one_letter_code
_entity_poly.pdbx_strand_id
1 'polypeptide(L)'
;MEIRFKDKKIQELCQKQAVAIRKLGDPCARKLRARLQDLESARTVKELPIGNPHPLKGDRSGEFAINLAGGWRLVFTAANDPRPALPGGATDWTKVTIIRIEEVVDYHD
;
A
#
# COMPACT_ATOMS: atom_id res chain seq x y z
N MET A 1 -1.83 8.56 -8.01
CA MET A 1 -1.00 7.60 -8.78
C MET A 1 -1.84 6.40 -9.24
N GLU A 2 -1.35 5.57 -10.18
CA GLU A 2 -2.08 4.35 -10.62
C GLU A 2 -1.97 3.24 -9.57
N ILE A 3 -3.11 2.63 -9.21
CA ILE A 3 -3.18 1.52 -8.25
C ILE A 3 -3.63 0.25 -8.96
N ARG A 4 -2.77 -0.77 -8.94
CA ARG A 4 -3.09 -2.14 -9.35
C ARG A 4 -3.29 -3.02 -8.12
N PHE A 5 -3.86 -4.19 -8.33
CA PHE A 5 -4.09 -5.17 -7.27
C PHE A 5 -3.48 -6.50 -7.67
N LYS A 6 -2.87 -7.21 -6.71
CA LYS A 6 -2.29 -8.55 -6.91
C LYS A 6 -3.31 -9.54 -7.46
N ASP A 7 -4.53 -9.48 -6.95
CA ASP A 7 -5.64 -10.35 -7.35
C ASP A 7 -7.00 -9.69 -7.10
N LYS A 8 -8.07 -10.37 -7.54
CA LYS A 8 -9.45 -9.91 -7.36
C LYS A 8 -9.85 -9.80 -5.88
N LYS A 9 -9.29 -10.62 -5.00
CA LYS A 9 -9.65 -10.62 -3.57
C LYS A 9 -9.13 -9.36 -2.88
N ILE A 10 -7.89 -8.96 -3.16
CA ILE A 10 -7.31 -7.70 -2.68
C ILE A 10 -8.05 -6.52 -3.28
N GLN A 11 -8.36 -6.56 -4.59
CA GLN A 11 -9.15 -5.53 -5.24
C GLN A 11 -10.50 -5.33 -4.55
N GLU A 12 -11.25 -6.41 -4.32
CA GLU A 12 -12.55 -6.34 -3.63
C GLU A 12 -12.43 -5.83 -2.21
N LEU A 13 -11.40 -6.25 -1.47
CA LEU A 13 -11.14 -5.74 -0.12
C LEU A 13 -10.90 -4.23 -0.11
N CYS A 14 -10.17 -3.71 -1.10
CA CYS A 14 -9.86 -2.29 -1.22
C CYS A 14 -11.06 -1.46 -1.73
N GLN A 15 -11.87 -2.00 -2.64
CA GLN A 15 -12.91 -1.23 -3.35
C GLN A 15 -14.31 -1.37 -2.74
N LYS A 16 -14.62 -2.49 -2.07
CA LYS A 16 -15.96 -2.75 -1.51
C LYS A 16 -15.97 -2.51 0.01
N GLN A 17 -16.57 -1.40 0.43
CA GLN A 17 -16.63 -1.00 1.85
C GLN A 17 -17.20 -2.09 2.77
N ALA A 18 -18.26 -2.78 2.36
CA ALA A 18 -18.84 -3.87 3.15
C ALA A 18 -17.87 -5.03 3.38
N VAL A 19 -17.04 -5.36 2.39
CA VAL A 19 -16.00 -6.40 2.49
C VAL A 19 -14.90 -5.95 3.45
N ALA A 20 -14.45 -4.70 3.32
CA ALA A 20 -13.45 -4.11 4.22
C ALA A 20 -13.93 -4.09 5.67
N ILE A 21 -15.16 -3.64 5.94
CA ILE A 21 -15.73 -3.59 7.29
C ILE A 21 -15.83 -5.00 7.87
N ARG A 22 -16.32 -5.96 7.10
CA ARG A 22 -16.46 -7.36 7.56
C ARG A 22 -15.11 -7.98 7.93
N LYS A 23 -14.06 -7.68 7.16
CA LYS A 23 -12.72 -8.29 7.37
C LYS A 23 -11.88 -7.56 8.41
N LEU A 24 -11.89 -6.23 8.38
CA LEU A 24 -10.94 -5.38 9.12
C LEU A 24 -11.57 -4.63 10.29
N GLY A 25 -12.90 -4.65 10.40
CA GLY A 25 -13.65 -3.76 11.28
C GLY A 25 -13.73 -2.33 10.73
N ASP A 26 -14.72 -1.58 11.21
CA ASP A 26 -15.01 -0.23 10.73
C ASP A 26 -13.82 0.76 10.83
N PRO A 27 -13.08 0.86 11.96
CA PRO A 27 -11.98 1.81 12.06
C PRO A 27 -10.86 1.56 11.05
N CYS A 28 -10.53 0.30 10.80
CA CYS A 28 -9.48 -0.08 9.86
C CYS A 28 -9.95 0.09 8.41
N ALA A 29 -11.19 -0.28 8.10
CA ALA A 29 -11.80 -0.07 6.79
C ALA A 29 -11.84 1.42 6.39
N ARG A 30 -12.17 2.32 7.33
CA ARG A 30 -12.12 3.78 7.11
C ARG A 30 -10.71 4.26 6.81
N LYS A 31 -9.70 3.80 7.56
CA LYS A 31 -8.30 4.15 7.27
C LYS A 31 -7.83 3.58 5.94
N LEU A 32 -8.18 2.35 5.59
CA LEU A 32 -7.85 1.75 4.30
C LEU A 32 -8.36 2.63 3.15
N ARG A 33 -9.62 3.04 3.20
CA ARG A 33 -10.22 3.94 2.20
C ARG A 33 -9.47 5.28 2.13
N ALA A 34 -9.20 5.91 3.27
CA ALA A 34 -8.46 7.18 3.29
C ALA A 34 -7.07 7.04 2.66
N ARG A 35 -6.34 5.96 2.97
CA ARG A 35 -5.00 5.73 2.39
C ARG A 35 -5.03 5.46 0.89
N LEU A 36 -6.04 4.76 0.39
CA LEU A 36 -6.22 4.56 -1.04
C LEU A 36 -6.48 5.91 -1.75
N GLN A 37 -7.30 6.78 -1.16
CA GLN A 37 -7.53 8.13 -1.68
C GLN A 37 -6.26 9.01 -1.64
N ASP A 38 -5.47 8.91 -0.58
CA ASP A 38 -4.17 9.59 -0.47
C ASP A 38 -3.23 9.14 -1.61
N LEU A 39 -3.15 7.83 -1.86
CA LEU A 39 -2.35 7.25 -2.95
C LEU A 39 -2.85 7.68 -4.34
N GLU A 40 -4.16 7.64 -4.58
CA GLU A 40 -4.77 8.08 -5.84
C GLU A 40 -4.45 9.55 -6.14
N SER A 41 -4.42 10.40 -5.10
CA SER A 41 -4.18 11.85 -5.21
C SER A 41 -2.69 12.22 -5.29
N ALA A 42 -1.80 11.39 -4.73
CA ALA A 42 -0.36 11.64 -4.73
C ALA A 42 0.27 11.43 -6.12
N ARG A 43 1.30 12.24 -6.44
CA ARG A 43 2.08 12.07 -7.68
C ARG A 43 3.09 10.94 -7.55
N THR A 44 3.68 10.80 -6.36
CA THR A 44 4.65 9.75 -6.04
C THR A 44 4.46 9.24 -4.62
N VAL A 45 4.97 8.05 -4.30
CA VAL A 45 4.84 7.45 -2.95
C VAL A 45 5.44 8.33 -1.85
N LYS A 46 6.45 9.17 -2.16
CA LYS A 46 7.06 10.09 -1.19
C LYS A 46 6.09 11.19 -0.70
N GLU A 47 5.05 11.51 -1.46
CA GLU A 47 4.10 12.58 -1.12
C GLU A 47 3.04 12.13 -0.11
N LEU A 48 3.08 10.88 0.35
CA LEU A 48 2.09 10.36 1.29
C LEU A 48 2.14 11.12 2.63
N PRO A 49 1.04 11.77 3.04
CA PRO A 49 1.07 12.71 4.15
C PRO A 49 1.13 12.02 5.52
N ILE A 50 0.55 10.81 5.65
CA ILE A 50 0.32 10.15 6.94
C ILE A 50 0.27 8.62 6.83
N GLY A 51 0.53 7.95 7.95
CA GLY A 51 0.49 6.48 8.05
C GLY A 51 1.85 5.81 8.21
N ASN A 52 2.89 6.55 8.65
CA ASN A 52 4.25 6.02 8.80
C ASN A 52 4.72 5.25 7.55
N PRO A 53 4.77 5.89 6.37
CA PRO A 53 5.21 5.23 5.14
C PRO A 53 6.67 4.79 5.23
N HIS A 54 6.95 3.49 5.04
CA HIS A 54 8.31 2.96 5.09
C HIS A 54 8.51 1.76 4.17
N PRO A 55 9.71 1.63 3.56
CA PRO A 55 10.10 0.39 2.88
C PRO A 55 10.28 -0.75 3.89
N LEU A 56 9.92 -1.96 3.48
CA LEU A 56 10.18 -3.18 4.24
C LEU A 56 11.60 -3.70 3.97
N LYS A 57 12.09 -4.58 4.86
CA LYS A 57 13.47 -5.09 4.86
C LYS A 57 13.49 -6.62 4.89
N GLY A 58 14.68 -7.20 4.70
CA GLY A 58 14.87 -8.66 4.73
C GLY A 58 14.15 -9.33 3.56
N ASP A 59 13.44 -10.41 3.84
CA ASP A 59 12.69 -11.19 2.84
C ASP A 59 11.58 -10.39 2.14
N ARG A 60 11.18 -9.26 2.74
CA ARG A 60 10.18 -8.32 2.20
C ARG A 60 10.81 -7.12 1.50
N SER A 61 12.11 -7.16 1.21
CA SER A 61 12.81 -6.11 0.48
C SER A 61 12.15 -5.86 -0.88
N GLY A 62 11.89 -4.60 -1.20
CA GLY A 62 11.16 -4.18 -2.40
C GLY A 62 9.68 -3.89 -2.18
N GLU A 63 9.15 -4.21 -0.99
CA GLU A 63 7.81 -3.83 -0.55
C GLU A 63 7.81 -2.54 0.26
N PHE A 64 6.64 -1.92 0.35
CA PHE A 64 6.40 -0.69 1.09
C PHE A 64 5.12 -0.82 1.90
N ALA A 65 5.12 -0.31 3.13
CA ALA A 65 3.99 -0.41 4.03
C ALA A 65 3.53 0.96 4.53
N ILE A 66 2.22 1.07 4.72
CA ILE A 66 1.58 2.17 5.45
C ILE A 66 0.64 1.60 6.51
N ASN A 67 0.64 2.22 7.69
CA ASN A 67 -0.15 1.82 8.85
C ASN A 67 -1.64 2.14 8.65
N LEU A 68 -2.48 1.21 9.09
CA LEU A 68 -3.92 1.33 9.23
C LEU A 68 -4.32 1.41 10.72
N ALA A 69 -5.45 0.82 11.13
CA ALA A 69 -5.88 0.78 12.53
C ALA A 69 -5.57 -0.59 13.13
N GLY A 70 -5.31 -0.65 14.44
CA GLY A 70 -5.13 -1.92 15.15
C GLY A 70 -3.91 -2.73 14.71
N GLY A 71 -2.83 -2.08 14.24
CA GLY A 71 -1.60 -2.77 13.79
C GLY A 71 -1.63 -3.30 12.35
N TRP A 72 -2.79 -3.26 11.70
CA TRP A 72 -2.92 -3.57 10.29
C TRP A 72 -2.07 -2.65 9.41
N ARG A 73 -1.57 -3.19 8.31
CA ARG A 73 -0.80 -2.47 7.28
C ARG A 73 -1.36 -2.74 5.90
N LEU A 74 -1.36 -1.70 5.06
CA LEU A 74 -1.49 -1.85 3.62
C LEU A 74 -0.08 -1.99 3.04
N VAL A 75 0.16 -3.07 2.31
CA VAL A 75 1.47 -3.37 1.72
C VAL A 75 1.38 -3.41 0.20
N PHE A 76 2.34 -2.77 -0.46
CA PHE A 76 2.40 -2.66 -1.91
C PHE A 76 3.83 -2.65 -2.46
N THR A 77 3.96 -2.94 -3.75
CA THR A 77 5.21 -2.89 -4.51
C THR A 77 5.15 -1.82 -5.59
N ALA A 78 6.31 -1.40 -6.11
CA ALA A 78 6.38 -0.58 -7.32
C ALA A 78 6.06 -1.45 -8.55
N ALA A 79 5.10 -1.00 -9.36
CA ALA A 79 4.63 -1.70 -10.55
C ALA A 79 4.93 -0.94 -11.86
N ASN A 80 5.78 0.09 -11.78
CA ASN A 80 6.40 0.74 -12.92
C ASN A 80 7.25 -0.25 -13.73
N ASP A 81 7.27 -0.06 -15.06
CA ASP A 81 8.12 -0.80 -15.97
C ASP A 81 8.90 0.18 -16.89
N PRO A 82 10.23 0.30 -16.73
CA PRO A 82 11.06 -0.36 -15.73
C PRO A 82 10.80 0.17 -14.30
N ARG A 83 11.07 -0.65 -13.29
CA ARG A 83 11.00 -0.25 -11.87
C ARG A 83 12.04 0.85 -11.59
N PRO A 84 11.65 2.03 -11.04
CA PRO A 84 12.60 3.03 -10.60
C PRO A 84 13.52 2.48 -9.52
N ALA A 85 14.82 2.62 -9.70
CA ALA A 85 15.84 2.14 -8.77
C ALA A 85 16.88 3.21 -8.46
N LEU A 86 17.35 3.23 -7.22
CA LEU A 86 18.50 3.99 -6.77
C LEU A 86 19.80 3.31 -7.22
N PRO A 87 20.94 4.03 -7.23
CA PRO A 87 22.25 3.39 -7.26
C PRO A 87 22.33 2.34 -6.14
N GLY A 88 22.53 1.06 -6.51
CA GLY A 88 22.46 -0.08 -5.58
C GLY A 88 21.19 -0.94 -5.70
N GLY A 89 20.26 -0.61 -6.59
CA GLY A 89 19.17 -1.51 -7.02
C GLY A 89 17.89 -1.47 -6.17
N ALA A 90 17.93 -0.81 -5.01
CA ALA A 90 16.76 -0.55 -4.18
C ALA A 90 15.75 0.36 -4.90
N THR A 91 14.45 0.18 -4.65
CA THR A 91 13.40 0.98 -5.29
C THR A 91 13.53 2.46 -4.95
N ASP A 92 13.52 3.32 -5.98
CA ASP A 92 13.43 4.77 -5.81
C ASP A 92 11.97 5.20 -5.66
N TRP A 93 11.45 5.12 -4.43
CA TRP A 93 10.06 5.47 -4.09
C TRP A 93 9.68 6.94 -4.40
N THR A 94 10.67 7.80 -4.65
CA THR A 94 10.44 9.19 -5.07
C THR A 94 10.01 9.32 -6.52
N LYS A 95 10.12 8.23 -7.30
CA LYS A 95 9.77 8.17 -8.73
C LYS A 95 8.69 7.13 -9.03
N VAL A 96 8.16 6.44 -8.02
CA VAL A 96 7.11 5.42 -8.19
C VAL A 96 5.79 6.12 -8.44
N THR A 97 5.19 5.84 -9.60
CA THR A 97 3.90 6.39 -10.07
C THR A 97 2.84 5.32 -10.30
N ILE A 98 3.24 4.04 -10.26
CA ILE A 98 2.35 2.89 -10.37
C ILE A 98 2.71 1.94 -9.23
N ILE A 99 1.72 1.58 -8.42
CA ILE A 99 1.88 0.59 -7.36
C ILE A 99 1.00 -0.63 -7.63
N ARG A 100 1.36 -1.76 -7.04
CA ARG A 100 0.47 -2.92 -6.92
C ARG A 100 0.27 -3.23 -5.45
N ILE A 101 -0.98 -3.17 -4.98
CA ILE A 101 -1.34 -3.61 -3.63
C ILE A 101 -1.18 -5.12 -3.56
N GLU A 102 -0.32 -5.57 -2.67
CA GLU A 102 -0.01 -6.99 -2.47
C GLU A 102 -0.93 -7.60 -1.41
N GLU A 103 -1.13 -6.87 -0.30
CA GLU A 103 -1.94 -7.36 0.81
C GLU A 103 -2.39 -6.26 1.80
N VAL A 104 -3.38 -6.63 2.61
CA VAL A 104 -3.74 -5.93 3.85
C VAL A 104 -3.62 -6.96 4.96
N VAL A 105 -2.68 -6.75 5.89
CA VAL A 105 -2.20 -7.77 6.84
C VAL A 105 -2.10 -7.21 8.25
N ASP A 106 -2.40 -8.04 9.25
CA ASP A 106 -2.17 -7.76 10.66
C ASP A 106 -0.77 -8.20 11.06
N TYR A 107 -0.05 -7.39 11.83
CA TYR A 107 1.31 -7.72 12.31
C TYR A 107 1.30 -8.19 13.77
N HIS A 108 0.12 -8.25 14.41
CA HIS A 108 -0.02 -8.72 15.79
C HIS A 108 -0.61 -10.13 15.90
N ASP A 109 -0.85 -10.81 14.77
CA ASP A 109 -1.19 -12.23 14.69
C ASP A 109 0.02 -13.08 14.27
#